data_AF-A0A1I0AKM4-F1
#
_entry.id   AF-A0A1I0AKM4-F1
#
_cell.length_a   1.000
_cell.length_b   1.000
_cell.length_c   1.000
_cell.angle_alpha   90.00
_cell.angle_beta   90.00
_cell.angle_gamma   90.00
#
_symmetry.space_group_name_H-M   'P 1'
#
loop_
_entity.id
_entity.type
_entity.pdbx_description
1 polymer ?
#
loop_
_entity_poly.entity_id
_entity_poly.type
_entity_poly.pdbx_seq_one_letter_code
_entity_poly.pdbx_strand_id
1 'polypeptide(L)'
;MKESNEIIYINIYHPDEKKIAEEPLEEMVKSLVAWSMPLTFHIEALKCQSIIMRTILAKKLKTFGEEGIEVSPEAEISLEEFNGYLSLEAYKQIWGNKYDDYKAILDEAIDDTKGIVIFFNNKPIDARFHMVCGGATENSENVDGNIVQYLRKVLCCYCQDAPYIHSYKDISIEEIEKKLGIQFVKENATKTMEIENVFYDIHRDEEGRITKLKAAGKEFQGKELMKLLQLNSTRFSWKPKKIRFFTTGKGDGVGLCQYGANQMAREGKKASEILNYYYTGIVLRIMKKNNIEKPLKGKTIIIDAAHGGEKGEDHIGPTGLREKDINLDICWYLKKKIASLGATVYMTRENDDYLPITERAAIANKILPDFFITIHQNYFKHPTISGTEIYYYRGDKEANKLGREIIEEITKELQTVNRGVKTAEFFLLRDVKVSALHIEIVYISNPKEEALLRKEDFKEKAAVAIAKGIVKYHGCATGDYHYL
;
A
#
# COMPACT_ATOMS: atom_id res chain seq x y z
N MET A 1 20.47 -7.22 23.77
CA MET A 1 19.39 -6.27 24.09
C MET A 1 18.12 -6.81 23.46
N LYS A 2 17.11 -7.21 24.25
CA LYS A 2 15.81 -7.61 23.72
C LYS A 2 15.18 -6.35 23.13
N GLU A 3 15.05 -6.26 21.80
CA GLU A 3 14.16 -5.27 21.19
C GLU A 3 12.79 -5.45 21.84
N SER A 4 12.22 -4.36 22.34
CA SER A 4 10.90 -4.36 22.97
C SER A 4 9.89 -4.92 21.97
N ASN A 5 9.30 -6.08 22.28
CA ASN A 5 8.13 -6.62 21.62
C ASN A 5 6.94 -5.68 21.90
N GLU A 6 6.91 -4.52 21.24
CA GLU A 6 5.72 -3.66 21.26
C GLU A 6 4.60 -4.39 20.53
N ILE A 7 3.53 -4.72 21.27
CA ILE A 7 2.33 -5.34 20.70
C ILE A 7 1.64 -4.28 19.85
N ILE A 8 1.45 -4.60 18.56
CA ILE A 8 0.70 -3.75 17.63
C ILE A 8 -0.76 -4.15 17.72
N TYR A 9 -1.63 -3.17 17.89
CA TYR A 9 -3.08 -3.34 17.94
C TYR A 9 -3.71 -2.79 16.66
N ILE A 10 -4.88 -3.32 16.32
CA ILE A 10 -5.67 -2.92 15.16
C ILE A 10 -7.14 -2.82 15.56
N ASN A 11 -7.85 -1.82 15.03
CA ASN A 11 -9.29 -1.64 15.29
C ASN A 11 -10.12 -2.39 14.24
N ILE A 12 -10.94 -3.33 14.71
CA ILE A 12 -11.65 -4.30 13.88
C ILE A 12 -13.16 -4.15 14.05
N TYR A 13 -13.87 -3.95 12.94
CA TYR A 13 -15.33 -4.02 12.94
C TYR A 13 -15.82 -5.46 12.80
N HIS A 14 -16.60 -5.89 13.80
CA HIS A 14 -17.25 -7.20 13.89
C HIS A 14 -18.72 -7.07 13.45
N PRO A 15 -19.11 -7.57 12.25
CA PRO A 15 -20.45 -7.34 11.70
C PRO A 15 -21.56 -8.05 12.47
N ASP A 16 -21.30 -9.26 12.97
CA ASP A 16 -22.29 -10.05 13.72
C ASP A 16 -22.67 -9.37 15.05
N GLU A 17 -21.70 -8.73 15.68
CA GLU A 17 -21.86 -8.02 16.95
C GLU A 17 -22.13 -6.51 16.78
N LYS A 18 -21.99 -5.99 15.56
CA LYS A 18 -22.07 -4.56 15.21
C LYS A 18 -21.21 -3.67 16.11
N LYS A 19 -19.99 -4.13 16.43
CA LYS A 19 -19.08 -3.42 17.34
C LYS A 19 -17.67 -3.31 16.75
N ILE A 20 -16.91 -2.34 17.23
CA ILE A 20 -15.48 -2.22 16.96
C ILE A 20 -14.72 -2.72 18.19
N ALA A 21 -13.73 -3.58 17.99
CA ALA A 21 -12.84 -4.07 19.03
C ALA A 21 -11.38 -3.81 18.66
N GLU A 22 -10.58 -3.38 19.63
CA GLU A 22 -9.13 -3.28 19.50
C GLU A 22 -8.51 -4.64 19.84
N GLU A 23 -7.77 -5.22 18.90
CA GLU A 23 -7.19 -6.56 19.04
C GLU A 23 -5.70 -6.57 18.66
N PRO A 24 -4.87 -7.44 19.27
CA PRO A 24 -3.49 -7.61 18.83
C PRO A 24 -3.43 -8.08 17.38
N LEU A 25 -2.64 -7.38 16.56
CA LEU A 25 -2.45 -7.67 15.14
C LEU A 25 -2.09 -9.14 14.90
N GLU A 26 -1.17 -9.70 15.69
CA GLU A 26 -0.69 -11.07 15.52
C GLU A 26 -1.78 -12.13 15.81
N GLU A 27 -2.73 -11.84 16.69
CA GLU A 27 -3.87 -12.75 16.92
C GLU A 27 -4.86 -12.69 15.75
N MET A 28 -5.06 -11.51 15.15
CA MET A 28 -5.84 -11.39 13.92
C MET A 28 -5.15 -12.11 12.74
N VAL A 29 -3.84 -11.96 12.58
CA VAL A 29 -3.06 -12.72 11.57
C VAL A 29 -3.27 -14.22 11.75
N LYS A 30 -3.23 -14.72 12.99
CA LYS A 30 -3.43 -16.15 13.30
C LYS A 30 -4.80 -16.66 12.82
N SER A 31 -5.87 -15.94 13.16
CA SER A 31 -7.23 -16.29 12.71
C SER A 31 -7.37 -16.22 11.19
N LEU A 32 -6.77 -15.23 10.54
CA LEU A 32 -6.80 -15.10 9.08
C LEU A 32 -5.99 -16.19 8.36
N VAL A 33 -4.88 -16.67 8.93
CA VAL A 33 -4.15 -17.83 8.38
C VAL A 33 -5.00 -19.09 8.47
N ALA A 34 -5.66 -19.33 9.61
CA ALA A 34 -6.58 -20.45 9.79
C ALA A 34 -7.75 -20.43 8.78
N TRP A 35 -8.27 -19.23 8.48
CA TRP A 35 -9.30 -19.03 7.47
C TRP A 35 -8.80 -19.24 6.03
N SER A 36 -7.60 -18.77 5.72
CA SER A 36 -7.14 -18.65 4.33
C SER A 36 -6.35 -19.85 3.80
N MET A 37 -5.73 -20.69 4.64
CA MET A 37 -4.87 -21.79 4.19
C MET A 37 -5.08 -23.08 5.00
N PRO A 38 -5.14 -24.27 4.36
CA PRO A 38 -5.19 -25.53 5.09
C PRO A 38 -3.94 -25.75 5.95
N LEU A 39 -4.14 -26.05 7.24
CA LEU A 39 -3.05 -26.25 8.20
C LEU A 39 -2.27 -27.57 8.03
N THR A 40 -2.68 -28.40 7.08
CA THR A 40 -1.91 -29.57 6.62
C THR A 40 -0.80 -29.20 5.63
N PHE A 41 -0.70 -27.93 5.22
CA PHE A 41 0.35 -27.44 4.36
C PHE A 41 1.68 -27.34 5.12
N HIS A 42 2.77 -27.35 4.37
CA HIS A 42 4.11 -27.25 4.92
C HIS A 42 4.30 -25.94 5.69
N ILE A 43 5.06 -25.97 6.79
CA ILE A 43 5.23 -24.82 7.69
C ILE A 43 5.73 -23.57 6.96
N GLU A 44 6.69 -23.70 6.03
CA GLU A 44 7.18 -22.57 5.23
C GLU A 44 6.09 -21.94 4.32
N ALA A 45 5.09 -22.71 3.87
CA ALA A 45 3.94 -22.16 3.14
C ALA A 45 2.96 -21.43 4.06
N LEU A 46 2.75 -21.94 5.29
CA LEU A 46 2.00 -21.23 6.33
C LEU A 46 2.69 -19.94 6.75
N LYS A 47 4.04 -19.92 6.80
CA LYS A 47 4.85 -18.70 7.00
C LYS A 47 4.64 -17.70 5.87
N CYS A 48 4.58 -18.13 4.61
CA CYS A 48 4.19 -17.25 3.49
C CYS A 48 2.81 -16.64 3.72
N GLN A 49 1.81 -17.46 4.08
CA GLN A 49 0.46 -16.99 4.32
C GLN A 49 0.38 -16.02 5.51
N SER A 50 1.12 -16.28 6.59
CA SER A 50 1.21 -15.37 7.75
C SER A 50 1.75 -14.00 7.34
N ILE A 51 2.86 -13.96 6.60
CA ILE A 51 3.45 -12.72 6.09
C ILE A 51 2.48 -11.97 5.16
N ILE A 52 1.76 -12.69 4.30
CA ILE A 52 0.73 -12.13 3.40
C ILE A 52 -0.41 -11.50 4.20
N MET A 53 -1.02 -12.24 5.15
CA MET A 53 -2.10 -11.74 5.99
C MET A 53 -1.66 -10.52 6.80
N ARG A 54 -0.46 -10.55 7.38
CA ARG A 54 0.11 -9.40 8.08
C ARG A 54 0.33 -8.20 7.16
N THR A 55 0.75 -8.42 5.91
CA THR A 55 0.92 -7.35 4.93
C THR A 55 -0.40 -6.69 4.54
N ILE A 56 -1.46 -7.50 4.34
CA ILE A 56 -2.81 -6.99 4.06
C ILE A 56 -3.31 -6.12 5.20
N LEU A 57 -3.13 -6.55 6.45
CA LEU A 57 -3.51 -5.76 7.62
C LEU A 57 -2.63 -4.50 7.75
N ALA A 58 -1.31 -4.63 7.61
CA ALA A 58 -0.37 -3.53 7.74
C ALA A 58 -0.63 -2.39 6.74
N LYS A 59 -1.05 -2.73 5.51
CA LYS A 59 -1.43 -1.76 4.48
C LYS A 59 -2.63 -0.88 4.88
N LYS A 60 -3.51 -1.39 5.75
CA LYS A 60 -4.72 -0.69 6.22
C LYS A 60 -4.52 0.14 7.48
N LEU A 61 -3.42 -0.07 8.21
CA LEU A 61 -3.09 0.74 9.37
C LEU A 61 -2.92 2.21 8.95
N LYS A 62 -3.43 3.15 9.75
CA LYS A 62 -3.39 4.60 9.46
C LYS A 62 -1.97 5.15 9.22
N THR A 63 -0.93 4.44 9.66
CA THR A 63 0.49 4.79 9.43
C THR A 63 0.98 4.50 8.00
N PHE A 64 0.27 3.66 7.24
CA PHE A 64 0.69 3.22 5.89
C PHE A 64 -0.40 3.38 4.80
N GLY A 65 -1.62 3.76 5.17
CA GLY A 65 -2.75 3.88 4.26
C GLY A 65 -2.62 5.01 3.23
N GLU A 66 -3.22 4.80 2.06
CA GLU A 66 -3.54 5.87 1.09
C GLU A 66 -4.93 6.44 1.46
N GLU A 67 -5.07 7.76 1.44
CA GLU A 67 -6.36 8.44 1.56
C GLU A 67 -7.32 7.89 0.49
N GLY A 68 -8.49 7.37 0.88
CA GLY A 68 -9.55 7.07 -0.08
C GLY A 68 -10.39 5.81 0.10
N ILE A 69 -10.55 5.27 1.32
CA ILE A 69 -11.68 4.38 1.61
C ILE A 69 -12.49 5.03 2.73
N GLU A 70 -13.77 5.32 2.49
CA GLU A 70 -14.74 5.66 3.54
C GLU A 70 -14.94 4.42 4.43
N VAL A 71 -13.98 4.17 5.31
CA VAL A 71 -14.20 3.35 6.49
C VAL A 71 -14.73 4.29 7.55
N SER A 72 -15.81 3.88 8.23
CA SER A 72 -16.32 4.52 9.45
C SER A 72 -15.15 5.04 10.30
N PRO A 73 -15.21 6.27 10.86
CA PRO A 73 -14.07 7.00 11.41
C PRO A 73 -13.24 6.31 12.52
N GLU A 74 -13.67 5.13 12.98
CA GLU A 74 -13.14 4.41 14.15
C GLU A 74 -12.55 3.01 13.86
N ALA A 75 -12.85 2.36 12.73
CA ALA A 75 -12.33 1.02 12.38
C ALA A 75 -11.24 1.07 11.29
N GLU A 76 -10.19 0.26 11.40
CA GLU A 76 -9.14 0.13 10.39
C GLU A 76 -9.43 -1.02 9.41
N ILE A 77 -10.14 -2.06 9.87
CA ILE A 77 -10.55 -3.21 9.06
C ILE A 77 -11.99 -3.64 9.37
N SER A 78 -12.68 -4.21 8.37
CA SER A 78 -13.97 -4.89 8.55
C SER A 78 -13.84 -6.39 8.29
N LEU A 79 -14.38 -7.23 9.17
CA LEU A 79 -14.39 -8.68 8.95
C LEU A 79 -15.30 -9.12 7.80
N GLU A 80 -16.20 -8.26 7.32
CA GLU A 80 -17.05 -8.53 6.15
C GLU A 80 -16.22 -8.76 4.87
N GLU A 81 -15.02 -8.18 4.82
CA GLU A 81 -14.08 -8.36 3.71
C GLU A 81 -13.53 -9.79 3.62
N PHE A 82 -13.58 -10.54 4.72
CA PHE A 82 -13.12 -11.92 4.83
C PHE A 82 -14.34 -12.86 4.83
N ASN A 83 -14.98 -13.00 3.67
CA ASN A 83 -16.20 -13.81 3.56
C ASN A 83 -16.02 -15.23 4.12
N GLY A 84 -16.92 -15.63 5.03
CA GLY A 84 -16.85 -16.92 5.71
C GLY A 84 -15.78 -17.03 6.80
N TYR A 85 -15.25 -15.89 7.28
CA TYR A 85 -14.37 -15.84 8.44
C TYR A 85 -15.02 -16.47 9.68
N LEU A 86 -14.18 -17.12 10.49
CA LEU A 86 -14.55 -17.74 11.75
C LEU A 86 -13.48 -17.36 12.79
N SER A 87 -13.90 -17.12 14.03
CA SER A 87 -12.95 -16.96 15.15
C SER A 87 -12.19 -18.26 15.42
N LEU A 88 -11.01 -18.16 16.01
CA LEU A 88 -10.20 -19.33 16.35
C LEU A 88 -10.96 -20.29 17.30
N GLU A 89 -11.75 -19.76 18.23
CA GLU A 89 -12.60 -20.55 19.12
C GLU A 89 -13.64 -21.39 18.37
N ALA A 90 -14.21 -20.86 17.28
CA ALA A 90 -15.17 -21.59 16.46
C ALA A 90 -14.53 -22.82 15.79
N TYR A 91 -13.23 -22.76 15.49
CA TYR A 91 -12.49 -23.89 14.94
C TYR A 91 -12.32 -25.06 15.93
N LYS A 92 -12.54 -24.86 17.24
CA LYS A 92 -12.53 -25.97 18.20
C LYS A 92 -13.58 -27.03 17.89
N GLN A 93 -14.75 -26.61 17.39
CA GLN A 93 -15.80 -27.53 16.97
C GLN A 93 -15.47 -28.21 15.63
N ILE A 94 -14.72 -27.54 14.75
CA ILE A 94 -14.39 -28.00 13.40
C ILE A 94 -13.21 -28.99 13.44
N TRP A 95 -12.15 -28.65 14.17
CA TRP A 95 -10.93 -29.46 14.26
C TRP A 95 -11.01 -30.52 15.35
N GLY A 96 -11.91 -30.37 16.32
CA GLY A 96 -12.15 -31.35 17.37
C GLY A 96 -10.86 -31.70 18.12
N ASN A 97 -10.48 -32.98 18.09
CA ASN A 97 -9.28 -33.48 18.76
C ASN A 97 -7.96 -32.98 18.19
N LYS A 98 -7.95 -32.42 16.96
CA LYS A 98 -6.74 -31.85 16.33
C LYS A 98 -6.56 -30.36 16.63
N TYR A 99 -7.47 -29.75 17.41
CA TYR A 99 -7.45 -28.32 17.66
C TYR A 99 -6.12 -27.85 18.25
N ASP A 100 -5.62 -28.53 19.29
CA ASP A 100 -4.38 -28.15 19.96
C ASP A 100 -3.15 -28.32 19.05
N ASP A 101 -3.11 -29.39 18.23
CA ASP A 101 -2.04 -29.64 17.26
C ASP A 101 -2.00 -28.55 16.19
N TYR A 102 -3.15 -28.21 15.60
CA TYR A 102 -3.26 -27.16 14.58
C TYR A 102 -3.00 -25.77 15.14
N LYS A 103 -3.42 -25.52 16.40
CA LYS A 103 -3.09 -24.28 17.08
C LYS A 103 -1.58 -24.16 17.29
N ALA A 104 -0.88 -25.24 17.68
CA ALA A 104 0.57 -25.22 17.83
C ALA A 104 1.30 -24.92 16.51
N ILE A 105 0.85 -25.51 15.40
CA ILE A 105 1.39 -25.23 14.05
C ILE A 105 1.18 -23.76 13.66
N LEU A 106 0.00 -23.21 13.96
CA LEU A 106 -0.28 -21.79 13.75
C LEU A 106 0.65 -20.91 14.58
N ASP A 107 0.73 -21.16 15.89
CA ASP A 107 1.58 -20.37 16.79
C ASP A 107 3.04 -20.39 16.29
N GLU A 108 3.57 -21.55 15.87
CA GLU A 108 4.92 -21.67 15.28
C GLU A 108 5.08 -20.81 14.01
N ALA A 109 4.14 -20.88 13.06
CA ALA A 109 4.21 -20.10 11.81
C ALA A 109 4.15 -18.59 12.05
N ILE A 110 3.32 -18.16 13.00
CA ILE A 110 3.13 -16.74 13.34
C ILE A 110 4.35 -16.22 14.10
N ASP A 111 4.84 -16.95 15.10
CA ASP A 111 5.98 -16.52 15.92
C ASP A 111 7.26 -16.40 15.09
N ASP A 112 7.53 -17.37 14.19
CA ASP A 112 8.70 -17.36 13.31
C ASP A 112 8.66 -16.22 12.27
N THR A 113 7.50 -15.64 12.02
CA THR A 113 7.32 -14.54 11.04
C THR A 113 6.85 -13.24 11.67
N LYS A 114 6.90 -13.15 13.00
CA LYS A 114 6.35 -12.04 13.77
C LYS A 114 6.85 -10.69 13.26
N GLY A 115 5.90 -9.79 12.98
CA GLY A 115 6.18 -8.47 12.45
C GLY A 115 6.67 -8.42 11.00
N ILE A 116 6.99 -9.54 10.33
CA ILE A 116 7.50 -9.50 8.96
C ILE A 116 6.38 -9.14 7.98
N VAL A 117 6.61 -8.07 7.19
CA VAL A 117 5.70 -7.51 6.18
C VAL A 117 6.44 -7.39 4.84
N ILE A 118 5.70 -7.50 3.74
CA ILE A 118 6.20 -7.37 2.37
C ILE A 118 6.09 -5.92 1.90
N PHE A 119 7.22 -5.34 1.49
CA PHE A 119 7.30 -3.98 0.99
C PHE A 119 7.72 -3.92 -0.49
N PHE A 120 7.22 -2.92 -1.20
CA PHE A 120 7.73 -2.47 -2.49
C PHE A 120 7.82 -0.94 -2.46
N ASN A 121 8.96 -0.36 -2.81
CA ASN A 121 9.21 1.09 -2.69
C ASN A 121 8.83 1.68 -1.32
N ASN A 122 9.21 0.99 -0.23
CA ASN A 122 8.92 1.35 1.17
C ASN A 122 7.44 1.43 1.56
N LYS A 123 6.50 0.96 0.72
CA LYS A 123 5.09 0.78 1.09
C LYS A 123 4.73 -0.71 1.18
N PRO A 124 3.86 -1.12 2.12
CA PRO A 124 3.29 -2.46 2.11
C PRO A 124 2.59 -2.76 0.77
N ILE A 125 2.78 -3.95 0.23
CA ILE A 125 2.20 -4.32 -1.07
C ILE A 125 0.73 -4.74 -0.95
N ASP A 126 0.02 -4.78 -2.08
CA ASP A 126 -1.21 -5.57 -2.21
C ASP A 126 -0.87 -7.06 -2.33
N ALA A 127 -0.77 -7.76 -1.19
CA ALA A 127 -0.34 -9.15 -1.13
C ALA A 127 -1.47 -10.12 -1.55
N ARG A 128 -1.82 -10.13 -2.84
CA ARG A 128 -2.85 -11.04 -3.38
C ARG A 128 -2.38 -12.49 -3.41
N PHE A 129 -3.31 -13.41 -3.23
CA PHE A 129 -3.05 -14.85 -3.27
C PHE A 129 -4.31 -15.60 -3.74
N HIS A 130 -4.12 -16.82 -4.23
CA HIS A 130 -5.20 -17.68 -4.70
C HIS A 130 -4.84 -19.16 -4.51
N MET A 131 -5.82 -20.05 -4.63
CA MET A 131 -5.65 -21.46 -4.26
C MET A 131 -4.73 -22.19 -5.23
N VAL A 132 -5.03 -22.16 -6.54
CA VAL A 132 -4.26 -22.87 -7.57
C VAL A 132 -4.20 -22.05 -8.86
N CYS A 133 -3.01 -21.71 -9.35
CA CYS A 133 -2.87 -20.88 -10.56
C CYS A 133 -3.14 -21.64 -11.88
N GLY A 134 -3.02 -22.97 -11.90
CA GLY A 134 -3.24 -23.75 -13.12
C GLY A 134 -2.07 -23.78 -14.10
N GLY A 135 -0.86 -23.41 -13.67
CA GLY A 135 0.38 -23.49 -14.46
C GLY A 135 1.11 -22.17 -14.63
N ALA A 136 0.43 -21.03 -14.44
CA ALA A 136 1.06 -19.72 -14.33
C ALA A 136 0.15 -18.76 -13.56
N THR A 137 0.74 -17.82 -12.84
CA THR A 137 0.00 -16.68 -12.28
C THR A 137 -0.34 -15.68 -13.38
N GLU A 138 -1.19 -14.70 -13.08
CA GLU A 138 -1.64 -13.70 -14.03
C GLU A 138 -1.07 -12.32 -13.69
N ASN A 139 -0.95 -11.48 -14.71
CA ASN A 139 -0.61 -10.07 -14.53
C ASN A 139 -1.82 -9.30 -13.99
N SER A 140 -1.58 -8.34 -13.09
CA SER A 140 -2.66 -7.56 -12.47
C SER A 140 -3.55 -6.85 -13.49
N GLU A 141 -3.00 -6.33 -14.59
CA GLU A 141 -3.78 -5.60 -15.59
C GLU A 141 -4.81 -6.46 -16.34
N ASN A 142 -4.59 -7.78 -16.39
CA ASN A 142 -5.52 -8.70 -17.05
C ASN A 142 -6.73 -9.04 -16.16
N VAL A 143 -6.65 -8.70 -14.86
CA VAL A 143 -7.71 -8.98 -13.87
C VAL A 143 -8.35 -7.68 -13.39
N ASP A 144 -7.54 -6.68 -13.02
CA ASP A 144 -8.00 -5.42 -12.42
C ASP A 144 -7.89 -4.21 -13.37
N GLY A 145 -7.31 -4.37 -14.57
CA GLY A 145 -7.12 -3.30 -15.55
C GLY A 145 -5.92 -2.38 -15.30
N ASN A 146 -5.24 -2.48 -14.15
CA ASN A 146 -4.09 -1.65 -13.78
C ASN A 146 -2.79 -2.45 -13.63
N ILE A 147 -1.66 -1.87 -14.04
CA ILE A 147 -0.33 -2.48 -13.94
C ILE A 147 0.24 -2.28 -12.53
N VAL A 148 0.49 -3.39 -11.83
CA VAL A 148 1.15 -3.42 -10.53
C VAL A 148 2.49 -4.15 -10.68
N GLN A 149 3.59 -3.46 -10.38
CA GLN A 149 4.95 -3.91 -10.72
C GLN A 149 5.36 -5.22 -10.03
N TYR A 150 4.87 -5.45 -8.81
CA TYR A 150 5.15 -6.67 -8.04
C TYR A 150 4.15 -7.80 -8.28
N LEU A 151 3.04 -7.58 -9.00
CA LEU A 151 2.05 -8.60 -9.36
C LEU A 151 2.17 -8.97 -10.84
N ARG A 152 3.22 -9.73 -11.15
CA ARG A 152 3.52 -10.19 -12.51
C ARG A 152 3.25 -11.66 -12.68
N LYS A 153 2.95 -12.05 -13.92
CA LYS A 153 2.86 -13.44 -14.35
C LYS A 153 4.17 -14.17 -14.13
N VAL A 154 4.08 -15.29 -13.43
CA VAL A 154 5.17 -16.23 -13.14
C VAL A 154 4.68 -17.62 -13.53
N LEU A 155 5.49 -18.32 -14.33
CA LEU A 155 5.21 -19.72 -14.66
C LEU A 155 5.32 -20.55 -13.39
N CYS A 156 4.41 -21.49 -13.14
CA CYS A 156 4.35 -22.25 -11.90
C CYS A 156 4.18 -23.75 -12.20
N CYS A 157 5.30 -24.47 -12.24
CA CYS A 157 5.31 -25.93 -12.36
C CYS A 157 4.94 -26.66 -11.06
N TYR A 158 4.93 -25.97 -9.93
CA TYR A 158 4.75 -26.58 -8.61
C TYR A 158 3.31 -26.96 -8.24
N CYS A 159 2.31 -26.50 -8.98
CA CYS A 159 0.90 -26.78 -8.66
C CYS A 159 0.27 -27.87 -9.54
N GLN A 160 1.04 -28.60 -10.33
CA GLN A 160 0.53 -29.54 -11.33
C GLN A 160 -0.27 -30.71 -10.73
N ASP A 161 0.11 -31.15 -9.52
CA ASP A 161 -0.57 -32.23 -8.79
C ASP A 161 -1.63 -31.71 -7.81
N ALA A 162 -1.92 -30.41 -7.83
CA ALA A 162 -2.91 -29.83 -6.95
C ALA A 162 -4.32 -30.32 -7.30
N PRO A 163 -5.21 -30.47 -6.30
CA PRO A 163 -6.65 -30.52 -6.56
C PRO A 163 -7.05 -29.31 -7.42
N TYR A 164 -8.09 -29.44 -8.24
CA TYR A 164 -8.60 -28.39 -9.13
C TYR A 164 -7.78 -28.09 -10.40
N ILE A 165 -6.68 -28.81 -10.68
CA ILE A 165 -5.98 -28.69 -11.97
C ILE A 165 -6.85 -29.15 -13.14
N HIS A 166 -7.62 -30.21 -12.95
CA HIS A 166 -8.61 -30.66 -13.93
C HIS A 166 -9.95 -30.77 -13.24
N SER A 167 -10.73 -29.70 -13.32
CA SER A 167 -12.10 -29.67 -12.82
C SER A 167 -13.08 -29.53 -13.98
N TYR A 168 -14.28 -30.07 -13.79
CA TYR A 168 -15.36 -29.86 -14.74
C TYR A 168 -16.67 -29.58 -14.02
N LYS A 169 -17.57 -28.89 -14.72
CA LYS A 169 -18.93 -28.66 -14.24
C LYS A 169 -19.92 -28.80 -15.39
N ASP A 170 -20.93 -29.62 -15.16
CA ASP A 170 -22.05 -29.79 -16.08
C ASP A 170 -23.16 -28.80 -15.71
N ILE A 171 -23.45 -27.85 -16.59
CA ILE A 171 -24.47 -26.82 -16.38
C ILE A 171 -25.58 -27.04 -17.41
N SER A 172 -26.85 -27.05 -16.99
CA SER A 172 -27.96 -27.16 -17.93
C SER A 172 -28.12 -25.88 -18.75
N ILE A 173 -28.68 -25.99 -19.96
CA ILE A 173 -28.95 -24.79 -20.76
C ILE A 173 -29.88 -23.82 -20.05
N GLU A 174 -30.91 -24.33 -19.36
CA GLU A 174 -31.83 -23.51 -18.56
C GLU A 174 -31.12 -22.72 -17.46
N GLU A 175 -30.14 -23.35 -16.79
CA GLU A 175 -29.33 -22.68 -15.76
C GLU A 175 -28.41 -21.62 -16.38
N ILE A 176 -27.86 -21.86 -17.58
CA ILE A 176 -27.06 -20.87 -18.31
C ILE A 176 -27.93 -19.67 -18.73
N GLU A 177 -29.10 -19.92 -19.33
CA GLU A 177 -30.05 -18.89 -19.74
C GLU A 177 -30.44 -18.00 -18.55
N LYS A 178 -30.78 -18.63 -17.42
CA LYS A 178 -31.12 -17.92 -16.18
C LYS A 178 -29.96 -17.09 -15.64
N LYS A 179 -28.75 -17.67 -15.57
CA LYS A 179 -27.58 -16.99 -14.96
C LYS A 179 -27.03 -15.86 -15.80
N LEU A 180 -27.08 -16.00 -17.12
CA LEU A 180 -26.54 -14.99 -18.05
C LEU A 180 -27.60 -14.01 -18.55
N GLY A 181 -28.88 -14.22 -18.25
CA GLY A 181 -29.97 -13.38 -18.74
C GLY A 181 -30.15 -13.47 -20.26
N ILE A 182 -29.82 -14.61 -20.85
CA ILE A 182 -29.90 -14.85 -22.29
C ILE A 182 -30.96 -15.90 -22.59
N GLN A 183 -31.36 -16.01 -23.86
CA GLN A 183 -32.19 -17.10 -24.36
C GLN A 183 -31.50 -17.73 -25.56
N PHE A 184 -31.26 -19.04 -25.52
CA PHE A 184 -30.84 -19.75 -26.72
C PHE A 184 -32.04 -19.92 -27.66
N VAL A 185 -31.76 -20.14 -28.94
CA VAL A 185 -32.78 -20.32 -29.97
C VAL A 185 -33.79 -21.41 -29.57
N LYS A 186 -35.08 -21.10 -29.65
CA LYS A 186 -36.18 -22.04 -29.32
C LYS A 186 -36.24 -23.20 -30.32
N GLU A 187 -36.72 -24.33 -29.83
CA GLU A 187 -36.85 -25.58 -30.58
C GLU A 187 -37.67 -25.39 -31.86
N ASN A 188 -37.05 -25.69 -33.00
CA ASN A 188 -37.75 -25.83 -34.26
C ASN A 188 -37.04 -26.93 -35.09
N ALA A 189 -37.79 -27.93 -35.54
CA ALA A 189 -37.29 -29.06 -36.32
C ALA A 189 -36.67 -28.65 -37.68
N THR A 190 -36.97 -27.43 -38.16
CA THR A 190 -36.43 -26.87 -39.40
C THR A 190 -35.33 -25.85 -39.20
N LYS A 191 -35.06 -25.43 -37.95
CA LYS A 191 -34.01 -24.44 -37.66
C LYS A 191 -32.71 -25.17 -37.34
N THR A 192 -31.65 -24.80 -38.05
CA THR A 192 -30.33 -25.43 -37.92
C THR A 192 -29.60 -24.87 -36.70
N MET A 193 -29.19 -25.76 -35.79
CA MET A 193 -28.21 -25.47 -34.75
C MET A 193 -26.93 -26.22 -35.09
N GLU A 194 -25.91 -25.51 -35.52
CA GLU A 194 -24.59 -26.10 -35.75
C GLU A 194 -23.75 -25.98 -34.49
N ILE A 195 -23.18 -27.12 -34.08
CA ILE A 195 -22.14 -27.16 -33.06
C ILE A 195 -20.94 -27.77 -33.77
N GLU A 196 -19.96 -26.94 -34.09
CA GLU A 196 -18.73 -27.34 -34.76
C GLU A 196 -18.13 -28.59 -34.07
N ASN A 197 -17.67 -29.54 -34.87
CA ASN A 197 -17.15 -30.84 -34.43
C ASN A 197 -18.14 -31.80 -33.73
N VAL A 198 -19.37 -31.38 -33.42
CA VAL A 198 -20.42 -32.27 -32.87
C VAL A 198 -21.41 -32.66 -33.97
N PHE A 199 -22.15 -31.68 -34.49
CA PHE A 199 -23.04 -31.82 -35.65
C PHE A 199 -23.03 -30.47 -36.40
N TYR A 200 -22.43 -30.46 -37.59
CA TYR A 200 -22.13 -29.25 -38.35
C TYR A 200 -22.16 -29.53 -39.86
N ASP A 201 -22.05 -28.50 -40.70
CA ASP A 201 -22.10 -28.63 -42.18
C ASP A 201 -23.42 -29.30 -42.63
N ILE A 202 -24.55 -28.76 -42.16
CA ILE A 202 -25.87 -29.40 -42.31
C ILE A 202 -26.56 -28.88 -43.55
N HIS A 203 -26.81 -29.78 -44.50
CA HIS A 203 -27.59 -29.50 -45.69
C HIS A 203 -29.01 -30.01 -45.54
N ARG A 204 -29.97 -29.18 -45.92
CA ARG A 204 -31.40 -29.52 -45.96
C ARG A 204 -31.97 -29.31 -47.36
N ASP A 205 -33.00 -30.10 -47.69
CA ASP A 205 -33.84 -29.84 -48.87
C ASP A 205 -34.81 -28.67 -48.63
N GLU A 206 -35.56 -28.29 -49.67
CA GLU A 206 -36.54 -27.19 -49.63
C GLU A 206 -37.66 -27.46 -48.61
N GLU A 207 -37.95 -28.73 -48.32
CA GLU A 207 -38.92 -29.15 -47.31
C GLU A 207 -38.35 -29.27 -45.89
N GLY A 208 -37.06 -28.97 -45.70
CA GLY A 208 -36.39 -28.91 -44.41
C GLY A 208 -35.90 -30.25 -43.85
N ARG A 209 -35.82 -31.31 -44.68
CA ARG A 209 -35.20 -32.59 -44.31
C ARG A 209 -33.69 -32.51 -44.43
N ILE A 210 -32.99 -33.10 -43.48
CA ILE A 210 -31.53 -33.20 -43.57
C ILE A 210 -31.18 -34.20 -44.68
N THR A 211 -30.46 -33.72 -45.69
CA THR A 211 -29.89 -34.55 -46.75
C THR A 211 -28.52 -35.08 -46.33
N LYS A 212 -27.73 -34.23 -45.67
CA LYS A 212 -26.33 -34.49 -45.34
C LYS A 212 -25.89 -33.67 -44.13
N LEU A 213 -24.99 -34.23 -43.31
CA LEU A 213 -24.30 -33.49 -42.25
C LEU A 213 -22.93 -34.11 -41.91
N LYS A 214 -22.12 -33.41 -41.12
CA LYS A 214 -20.91 -33.96 -40.49
C LYS A 214 -21.07 -34.10 -38.98
N ALA A 215 -20.51 -35.17 -38.41
CA ALA A 215 -20.37 -35.38 -36.98
C ALA A 215 -18.94 -35.86 -36.68
N ALA A 216 -18.21 -35.12 -35.83
CA ALA A 216 -16.81 -35.39 -35.49
C ALA A 216 -15.90 -35.69 -36.72
N GLY A 217 -16.01 -34.87 -37.78
CA GLY A 217 -15.24 -35.05 -39.02
C GLY A 217 -15.78 -36.09 -39.99
N LYS A 218 -16.70 -36.98 -39.57
CA LYS A 218 -17.32 -37.97 -40.45
C LYS A 218 -18.59 -37.43 -41.07
N GLU A 219 -18.72 -37.65 -42.37
CA GLU A 219 -19.89 -37.28 -43.15
C GLU A 219 -20.96 -38.38 -43.09
N PHE A 220 -22.23 -37.96 -42.95
CA PHE A 220 -23.39 -38.84 -42.92
C PHE A 220 -24.47 -38.36 -43.88
N GLN A 221 -25.14 -39.32 -44.54
CA GLN A 221 -26.41 -39.06 -45.19
C GLN A 221 -27.51 -38.95 -44.11
N GLY A 222 -28.47 -38.03 -44.27
CA GLY A 222 -29.51 -37.82 -43.25
C GLY A 222 -30.33 -39.08 -42.94
N LYS A 223 -30.60 -39.92 -43.95
CA LYS A 223 -31.28 -41.21 -43.79
C LYS A 223 -30.45 -42.23 -43.01
N GLU A 224 -29.13 -42.21 -43.18
CA GLU A 224 -28.21 -43.09 -42.46
C GLU A 224 -28.20 -42.72 -40.98
N LEU A 225 -27.99 -41.43 -40.67
CA LEU A 225 -27.96 -40.98 -39.28
C LEU A 225 -29.31 -41.15 -38.58
N MET A 226 -30.43 -40.91 -39.28
CA MET A 226 -31.77 -41.18 -38.77
C MET A 226 -31.92 -42.65 -38.31
N LYS A 227 -31.45 -43.61 -39.13
CA LYS A 227 -31.50 -45.04 -38.77
C LYS A 227 -30.59 -45.35 -37.59
N LEU A 228 -29.35 -44.84 -37.61
CA LEU A 228 -28.35 -45.09 -36.56
C LEU A 228 -28.81 -44.54 -35.20
N LEU A 229 -29.41 -43.35 -35.18
CA LEU A 229 -29.91 -42.68 -33.98
C LEU A 229 -31.38 -43.01 -33.66
N GLN A 230 -32.01 -43.89 -34.45
CA GLN A 230 -33.40 -44.33 -34.28
C GLN A 230 -34.41 -43.18 -34.22
N LEU A 231 -34.21 -42.18 -35.09
CA LEU A 231 -35.10 -41.03 -35.21
C LEU A 231 -36.28 -41.36 -36.12
N ASN A 232 -37.43 -40.75 -35.86
CA ASN A 232 -38.67 -41.00 -36.62
C ASN A 232 -38.64 -40.47 -38.07
N SER A 233 -37.76 -39.51 -38.38
CA SER A 233 -37.72 -38.80 -39.66
C SER A 233 -36.36 -38.13 -39.86
N THR A 234 -36.02 -37.79 -41.11
CA THR A 234 -34.89 -36.90 -41.46
C THR A 234 -35.19 -35.42 -41.19
N ARG A 235 -36.40 -35.08 -40.73
CA ARG A 235 -36.78 -33.74 -40.22
C ARG A 235 -36.55 -33.67 -38.72
N PHE A 236 -35.29 -33.56 -38.32
CA PHE A 236 -34.92 -33.44 -36.92
C PHE A 236 -34.01 -32.24 -36.68
N SER A 237 -33.95 -31.79 -35.43
CA SER A 237 -32.91 -30.89 -34.92
C SER A 237 -32.54 -31.36 -33.50
N TRP A 238 -31.58 -30.68 -32.87
CA TRP A 238 -31.10 -31.02 -31.53
C TRP A 238 -30.79 -29.75 -30.74
N LYS A 239 -30.80 -29.90 -29.41
CA LYS A 239 -30.33 -28.91 -28.46
C LYS A 239 -29.54 -29.64 -27.38
N PRO A 240 -28.32 -29.20 -27.02
CA PRO A 240 -27.62 -29.78 -25.89
C PRO A 240 -28.46 -29.58 -24.63
N LYS A 241 -28.59 -30.61 -23.78
CA LYS A 241 -29.29 -30.48 -22.49
C LYS A 241 -28.39 -29.88 -21.40
N LYS A 242 -27.09 -30.21 -21.45
CA LYS A 242 -26.05 -29.71 -20.56
C LYS A 242 -24.78 -29.41 -21.36
N ILE A 243 -24.01 -28.42 -20.91
CA ILE A 243 -22.66 -28.12 -21.38
C ILE A 243 -21.69 -28.43 -20.24
N ARG A 244 -20.64 -29.19 -20.54
CA ARG A 244 -19.53 -29.43 -19.63
C ARG A 244 -18.46 -28.36 -19.83
N PHE A 245 -18.18 -27.59 -18.78
CA PHE A 245 -17.07 -26.65 -18.75
C PHE A 245 -15.87 -27.33 -18.11
N PHE A 246 -14.71 -27.25 -18.75
CA PHE A 246 -13.43 -27.68 -18.16
C PHE A 246 -12.70 -26.44 -17.65
N THR A 247 -12.19 -26.51 -16.43
CA THR A 247 -11.48 -25.42 -15.76
C THR A 247 -10.19 -25.93 -15.15
N THR A 248 -9.14 -25.11 -15.24
CA THR A 248 -7.82 -25.39 -14.68
C THR A 248 -7.47 -24.30 -13.68
N GLY A 249 -7.13 -24.69 -12.45
CA GLY A 249 -6.87 -23.76 -11.35
C GLY A 249 -8.13 -23.32 -10.59
N LYS A 250 -7.93 -22.49 -9.57
CA LYS A 250 -8.96 -21.96 -8.68
C LYS A 250 -8.52 -20.64 -8.05
N GLY A 251 -9.25 -19.58 -8.38
CA GLY A 251 -9.01 -18.20 -7.98
C GLY A 251 -8.73 -17.30 -9.20
N ASP A 252 -8.39 -16.04 -8.95
CA ASP A 252 -8.13 -15.04 -10.00
C ASP A 252 -6.75 -15.18 -10.67
N GLY A 253 -5.84 -15.95 -10.06
CA GLY A 253 -4.50 -16.19 -10.58
C GLY A 253 -3.46 -15.14 -10.21
N VAL A 254 -3.82 -14.09 -9.47
CA VAL A 254 -2.90 -12.98 -9.15
C VAL A 254 -2.11 -13.26 -7.86
N GLY A 255 -0.81 -12.95 -7.88
CA GLY A 255 0.07 -13.11 -6.73
C GLY A 255 0.38 -14.56 -6.37
N LEU A 256 0.40 -14.90 -5.08
CA LEU A 256 0.88 -16.21 -4.61
C LEU A 256 -0.14 -17.34 -4.89
N CYS A 257 0.35 -18.42 -5.51
CA CYS A 257 -0.38 -19.69 -5.65
C CYS A 257 -0.15 -20.56 -4.40
N GLN A 258 -1.17 -20.82 -3.60
CA GLN A 258 -1.03 -21.52 -2.31
C GLN A 258 -0.51 -22.96 -2.44
N TYR A 259 -1.05 -23.74 -3.38
CA TYR A 259 -0.55 -25.10 -3.63
C TYR A 259 0.87 -25.10 -4.22
N GLY A 260 1.19 -24.11 -5.06
CA GLY A 260 2.54 -23.93 -5.59
C GLY A 260 3.54 -23.62 -4.48
N ALA A 261 3.20 -22.69 -3.58
CA ALA A 261 3.98 -22.38 -2.38
C ALA A 261 4.19 -23.61 -1.47
N ASN A 262 3.14 -24.41 -1.26
CA ASN A 262 3.23 -25.65 -0.48
C ASN A 262 4.20 -26.67 -1.09
N GLN A 263 4.17 -26.84 -2.42
CA GLN A 263 5.09 -27.76 -3.09
C GLN A 263 6.53 -27.23 -3.09
N MET A 264 6.74 -25.94 -3.37
CA MET A 264 8.07 -25.31 -3.25
C MET A 264 8.64 -25.48 -1.84
N ALA A 265 7.81 -25.29 -0.82
CA ALA A 265 8.17 -25.48 0.58
C ALA A 265 8.58 -26.94 0.89
N ARG A 266 7.85 -27.93 0.34
CA ARG A 266 8.21 -29.36 0.45
C ARG A 266 9.53 -29.69 -0.24
N GLU A 267 9.88 -28.95 -1.30
CA GLU A 267 11.18 -29.02 -1.97
C GLU A 267 12.29 -28.26 -1.23
N GLY A 268 12.01 -27.76 -0.03
CA GLY A 268 12.99 -27.14 0.87
C GLY A 268 13.14 -25.63 0.73
N LYS A 269 12.32 -24.96 -0.10
CA LYS A 269 12.36 -23.50 -0.25
C LYS A 269 11.86 -22.80 1.01
N LYS A 270 12.58 -21.75 1.41
CA LYS A 270 12.17 -20.90 2.53
C LYS A 270 11.07 -19.93 2.12
N ALA A 271 10.28 -19.48 3.10
CA ALA A 271 9.20 -18.54 2.87
C ALA A 271 9.65 -17.27 2.11
N SER A 272 10.86 -16.77 2.38
CA SER A 272 11.43 -15.62 1.68
C SER A 272 11.70 -15.88 0.19
N GLU A 273 12.19 -17.07 -0.17
CA GLU A 273 12.40 -17.46 -1.56
C GLU A 273 11.06 -17.62 -2.30
N ILE A 274 10.07 -18.23 -1.64
CA ILE A 274 8.73 -18.45 -2.20
C ILE A 274 8.02 -17.11 -2.44
N LEU A 275 8.08 -16.17 -1.49
CA LEU A 275 7.48 -14.86 -1.66
C LEU A 275 8.17 -14.05 -2.77
N ASN A 276 9.50 -14.07 -2.86
CA ASN A 276 10.22 -13.41 -3.96
C ASN A 276 9.96 -14.06 -5.32
N TYR A 277 9.59 -15.35 -5.35
CA TYR A 277 9.19 -16.02 -6.58
C TYR A 277 7.85 -15.50 -7.11
N TYR A 278 6.86 -15.30 -6.23
CA TYR A 278 5.51 -14.88 -6.63
C TYR A 278 5.33 -13.36 -6.70
N TYR A 279 6.14 -12.59 -5.97
CA TYR A 279 6.06 -11.13 -5.96
C TYR A 279 7.39 -10.51 -6.42
N THR A 280 7.35 -9.79 -7.55
CA THR A 280 8.58 -9.28 -8.19
C THR A 280 9.13 -8.05 -7.46
N GLY A 281 10.41 -8.09 -7.07
CA GLY A 281 11.14 -6.92 -6.56
C GLY A 281 10.75 -6.49 -5.14
N ILE A 282 10.13 -7.38 -4.37
CA ILE A 282 9.73 -7.10 -2.99
C ILE A 282 10.92 -7.12 -2.02
N VAL A 283 10.71 -6.53 -0.85
CA VAL A 283 11.63 -6.62 0.30
C VAL A 283 10.84 -7.01 1.54
N LEU A 284 11.34 -7.98 2.30
CA LEU A 284 10.76 -8.37 3.59
C LEU A 284 11.42 -7.55 4.71
N ARG A 285 10.62 -6.91 5.57
CA ARG A 285 11.11 -6.16 6.73
C ARG A 285 10.20 -6.38 7.93
N ILE A 286 10.78 -6.30 9.12
CA ILE A 286 10.00 -6.24 10.37
C ILE A 286 9.31 -4.88 10.42
N MET A 287 7.99 -4.90 10.56
CA MET A 287 7.17 -3.75 10.88
C MET A 287 7.54 -3.27 12.28
N LYS A 288 8.21 -2.12 12.35
CA LYS A 288 8.42 -1.40 13.58
C LYS A 288 7.31 -0.37 13.69
N LYS A 289 6.60 -0.34 14.81
CA LYS A 289 5.71 0.79 15.12
C LYS A 289 6.57 2.04 15.07
N ASN A 290 6.24 3.01 14.21
CA ASN A 290 6.80 4.35 14.39
C ASN A 290 6.38 4.75 15.80
N ASN A 291 7.34 4.92 16.71
CA ASN A 291 7.01 5.29 18.08
C ASN A 291 6.27 6.62 18.00
N ILE A 292 4.97 6.61 18.29
CA ILE A 292 4.09 7.77 18.14
C ILE A 292 4.62 8.95 18.98
N GLU A 293 5.27 8.66 20.11
CA GLU A 293 5.91 9.67 20.95
C GLU A 293 7.24 10.19 20.36
N LYS A 294 7.94 9.36 19.58
CA LYS A 294 9.24 9.68 18.96
C LYS A 294 9.25 9.41 17.46
N PRO A 295 8.43 10.12 16.66
CA PRO A 295 8.26 9.86 15.23
C PRO A 295 9.52 10.12 14.39
N LEU A 296 10.49 10.87 14.93
CA LEU A 296 11.75 11.19 14.25
C LEU A 296 12.94 10.39 14.79
N LYS A 297 12.68 9.31 15.54
CA LYS A 297 13.75 8.47 16.10
C LYS A 297 14.70 7.95 15.01
N GLY A 298 15.99 8.21 15.18
CA GLY A 298 17.03 7.79 14.24
C GLY A 298 17.25 8.73 13.07
N LYS A 299 16.53 9.86 13.01
CA LYS A 299 16.78 10.95 12.06
C LYS A 299 17.81 11.91 12.59
N THR A 300 18.64 12.43 11.69
CA THR A 300 19.59 13.50 11.98
C THR A 300 19.22 14.73 11.19
N ILE A 301 18.99 15.85 11.85
CA ILE A 301 18.60 17.12 11.20
C ILE A 301 19.58 18.20 11.63
N ILE A 302 20.04 19.00 10.68
CA ILE A 302 20.78 20.23 10.98
C ILE A 302 19.87 21.42 10.80
N ILE A 303 19.84 22.28 11.81
CA ILE A 303 19.12 23.55 11.78
C ILE A 303 20.16 24.67 11.71
N ASP A 304 20.13 25.44 10.64
CA ASP A 304 20.97 26.62 10.46
C ASP A 304 20.22 27.87 10.90
N ALA A 305 20.72 28.50 11.95
CA ALA A 305 20.29 29.83 12.36
C ALA A 305 21.01 30.84 11.45
N ALA A 306 20.33 31.29 10.40
CA ALA A 306 20.93 32.20 9.41
C ALA A 306 21.50 33.46 10.07
N HIS A 307 22.49 34.07 9.40
CA HIS A 307 23.18 35.26 9.89
C HIS A 307 23.87 35.02 11.26
N GLY A 308 24.32 36.07 11.93
CA GLY A 308 24.95 35.97 13.25
C GLY A 308 26.22 36.81 13.39
N GLY A 309 26.50 37.22 14.62
CA GLY A 309 27.55 38.15 14.97
C GLY A 309 27.35 39.53 14.34
N GLU A 310 28.35 40.40 14.52
CA GLU A 310 28.30 41.77 13.95
C GLU A 310 28.98 41.88 12.57
N LYS A 311 29.65 40.81 12.11
CA LYS A 311 30.35 40.79 10.82
C LYS A 311 29.50 40.26 9.66
N GLY A 312 28.34 39.67 9.95
CA GLY A 312 27.46 39.07 8.95
C GLY A 312 26.48 40.07 8.34
N GLU A 313 25.88 39.67 7.23
CA GLU A 313 24.66 40.31 6.74
C GLU A 313 23.55 40.13 7.78
N ASP A 314 22.65 41.10 7.88
CA ASP A 314 21.52 41.07 8.82
C ASP A 314 20.48 42.10 8.36
N HIS A 315 19.21 41.67 8.23
CA HIS A 315 18.13 42.58 7.95
C HIS A 315 17.57 43.17 9.25
N ILE A 316 17.37 44.49 9.24
CA ILE A 316 16.81 45.23 10.38
C ILE A 316 15.40 45.69 10.01
N GLY A 317 14.43 45.27 10.81
CA GLY A 317 13.03 45.66 10.67
C GLY A 317 12.78 47.14 11.01
N PRO A 318 11.63 47.70 10.61
CA PRO A 318 11.25 49.10 10.86
C PRO A 318 11.36 49.57 12.31
N THR A 319 11.23 48.67 13.28
CA THR A 319 11.31 48.97 14.72
C THR A 319 12.64 48.55 15.36
N GLY A 320 13.64 48.19 14.54
CA GLY A 320 14.98 47.81 14.99
C GLY A 320 15.14 46.32 15.34
N LEU A 321 14.15 45.47 15.02
CA LEU A 321 14.27 44.03 15.21
C LEU A 321 15.30 43.46 14.23
N ARG A 322 16.22 42.61 14.70
CA ARG A 322 17.27 42.02 13.85
C ARG A 322 16.89 40.61 13.43
N GLU A 323 17.04 40.29 12.16
CA GLU A 323 16.74 38.97 11.61
C GLU A 323 17.56 37.87 12.31
N LYS A 324 18.86 38.12 12.54
CA LYS A 324 19.76 37.13 13.15
C LYS A 324 19.30 36.63 14.52
N ASP A 325 18.65 37.50 15.31
CA ASP A 325 18.18 37.21 16.66
C ASP A 325 16.90 36.35 16.58
N ILE A 326 15.98 36.73 15.70
CA ILE A 326 14.74 36.00 15.45
C ILE A 326 14.99 34.59 14.91
N ASN A 327 15.93 34.46 13.97
CA ASN A 327 16.31 33.16 13.43
C ASN A 327 16.90 32.27 14.53
N LEU A 328 17.76 32.81 15.40
CA LEU A 328 18.33 32.04 16.51
C LEU A 328 17.24 31.53 17.47
N ASP A 329 16.28 32.37 17.84
CA ASP A 329 15.18 32.01 18.73
C ASP A 329 14.31 30.88 18.14
N ILE A 330 13.87 31.02 16.88
CA ILE A 330 13.07 30.01 16.18
C ILE A 330 13.84 28.69 16.09
N CYS A 331 15.14 28.74 15.77
CA CYS A 331 15.99 27.55 15.69
C CYS A 331 16.11 26.81 17.02
N TRP A 332 16.17 27.53 18.16
CA TRP A 332 16.17 26.90 19.48
C TRP A 332 14.85 26.21 19.82
N TYR A 333 13.71 26.87 19.56
CA TYR A 333 12.39 26.24 19.69
C TYR A 333 12.28 25.00 18.80
N LEU A 334 12.75 25.10 17.55
CA LEU A 334 12.71 24.00 16.59
C LEU A 334 13.60 22.84 17.03
N LYS A 335 14.83 23.11 17.49
CA LYS A 335 15.74 22.10 18.04
C LYS A 335 15.10 21.35 19.19
N LYS A 336 14.52 22.07 20.16
CA LYS A 336 13.85 21.47 21.32
C LYS A 336 12.69 20.57 20.88
N LYS A 337 11.85 21.02 19.94
CA LYS A 337 10.69 20.26 19.46
C LYS A 337 11.10 19.03 18.66
N ILE A 338 12.03 19.16 17.71
CA ILE A 338 12.48 18.02 16.89
C ILE A 338 13.23 16.99 17.73
N ALA A 339 14.04 17.43 18.70
CA ALA A 339 14.75 16.53 19.61
C ALA A 339 13.78 15.76 20.53
N SER A 340 12.70 16.39 21.02
CA SER A 340 11.70 15.69 21.83
C SER A 340 10.95 14.62 21.02
N LEU A 341 10.82 14.81 19.70
CA LEU A 341 10.28 13.85 18.75
C LEU A 341 11.29 12.75 18.36
N GLY A 342 12.49 12.73 18.94
CA GLY A 342 13.45 11.62 18.87
C GLY A 342 14.59 11.76 17.85
N ALA A 343 14.65 12.85 17.10
CA ALA A 343 15.76 13.10 16.18
C ALA A 343 17.02 13.58 16.91
N THR A 344 18.19 13.30 16.32
CA THR A 344 19.44 13.96 16.67
C THR A 344 19.50 15.29 15.94
N VAL A 345 19.67 16.38 16.66
CA VAL A 345 19.64 17.74 16.09
C VAL A 345 20.95 18.46 16.37
N TYR A 346 21.55 19.01 15.32
CA TYR A 346 22.67 19.93 15.44
C TYR A 346 22.26 21.32 14.97
N MET A 347 22.83 22.35 15.57
CA MET A 347 22.72 23.73 15.09
C MET A 347 24.06 24.18 14.52
N THR A 348 24.04 25.02 13.49
CA THR A 348 25.26 25.62 12.94
C THR A 348 25.90 26.61 13.91
N ARG A 349 25.08 27.33 14.68
CA ARG A 349 25.49 28.18 15.81
C ARG A 349 24.46 28.12 16.94
N GLU A 350 24.92 28.29 18.17
CA GLU A 350 24.07 28.28 19.37
C GLU A 350 23.98 29.64 20.07
N ASN A 351 24.87 30.58 19.72
CA ASN A 351 24.86 31.97 20.17
C ASN A 351 24.89 32.94 18.98
N ASP A 352 24.95 34.25 19.25
CA ASP A 352 25.11 35.30 18.23
C ASP A 352 26.56 35.39 17.71
N ASP A 353 27.06 34.29 17.17
CA ASP A 353 28.39 34.18 16.59
C ASP A 353 28.33 34.31 15.06
N TYR A 354 29.31 35.01 14.48
CA TYR A 354 29.48 35.03 13.03
C TYR A 354 30.10 33.72 12.55
N LEU A 355 29.34 32.97 11.75
CA LEU A 355 29.80 31.75 11.09
C LEU A 355 29.70 31.90 9.55
N PRO A 356 30.82 31.84 8.81
CA PRO A 356 30.83 31.93 7.36
C PRO A 356 29.93 30.87 6.70
N ILE A 357 29.29 31.25 5.58
CA ILE A 357 28.38 30.36 4.86
C ILE A 357 29.05 29.08 4.34
N THR A 358 30.34 29.16 4.01
CA THR A 358 31.19 28.01 3.63
C THR A 358 31.43 27.06 4.80
N GLU A 359 31.57 27.57 6.02
CA GLU A 359 31.73 26.75 7.22
C GLU A 359 30.42 26.06 7.62
N ARG A 360 29.27 26.74 7.46
CA ARG A 360 27.95 26.13 7.63
C ARG A 360 27.76 24.92 6.71
N ALA A 361 28.11 25.08 5.42
CA ALA A 361 28.09 23.99 4.45
C ALA A 361 29.08 22.87 4.85
N ALA A 362 30.28 23.21 5.33
CA ALA A 362 31.27 22.23 5.77
C ALA A 362 30.77 21.40 6.97
N ILE A 363 30.08 22.01 7.95
CA ILE A 363 29.44 21.30 9.07
C ILE A 363 28.43 20.28 8.53
N ALA A 364 27.53 20.71 7.64
CA ALA A 364 26.52 19.83 7.06
C ALA A 364 27.12 18.69 6.25
N ASN A 365 28.14 18.99 5.45
CA ASN A 365 28.83 18.02 4.61
C ASN A 365 29.71 17.03 5.39
N LYS A 366 30.07 17.37 6.63
CA LYS A 366 30.78 16.46 7.54
C LYS A 366 29.82 15.51 8.26
N ILE A 367 28.67 16.02 8.70
CA ILE A 367 27.68 15.25 9.47
C ILE A 367 26.79 14.39 8.55
N LEU A 368 26.49 14.88 7.34
CA LEU A 368 25.58 14.27 6.37
C LEU A 368 24.21 13.94 6.98
N PRO A 369 23.46 14.96 7.45
CA PRO A 369 22.14 14.74 8.05
C PRO A 369 21.11 14.28 7.00
N ASP A 370 19.96 13.76 7.44
CA ASP A 370 18.82 13.49 6.56
C ASP A 370 18.35 14.78 5.86
N PHE A 371 18.32 15.90 6.60
CA PHE A 371 17.98 17.23 6.06
C PHE A 371 18.82 18.34 6.70
N PHE A 372 19.10 19.35 5.88
CA PHE A 372 19.63 20.65 6.33
C PHE A 372 18.55 21.72 6.16
N ILE A 373 18.21 22.45 7.23
CA ILE A 373 17.14 23.46 7.21
C ILE A 373 17.74 24.78 7.69
N THR A 374 17.76 25.81 6.82
CA THR A 374 18.12 27.18 7.21
C THR A 374 16.89 28.05 7.39
N ILE A 375 16.82 28.77 8.51
CA ILE A 375 15.71 29.65 8.89
C ILE A 375 16.10 31.10 8.64
N HIS A 376 15.26 31.82 7.90
CA HIS A 376 15.42 33.21 7.50
C HIS A 376 14.14 34.02 7.69
N GLN A 377 14.27 35.35 7.64
CA GLN A 377 13.17 36.29 7.49
C GLN A 377 13.31 37.07 6.18
N ASN A 378 12.21 37.14 5.44
CA ASN A 378 12.19 37.82 4.16
C ASN A 378 12.37 39.33 4.35
N TYR A 379 12.98 39.98 3.37
CA TYR A 379 13.07 41.44 3.30
C TYR A 379 12.69 41.96 1.91
N PHE A 380 11.83 42.97 1.86
CA PHE A 380 11.50 43.65 0.61
C PHE A 380 11.29 45.15 0.81
N LYS A 381 11.70 45.96 -0.18
CA LYS A 381 11.62 47.43 -0.09
C LYS A 381 10.19 47.95 0.10
N HIS A 382 9.20 47.25 -0.44
CA HIS A 382 7.79 47.60 -0.23
C HIS A 382 7.28 46.93 1.05
N PRO A 383 6.95 47.71 2.11
CA PRO A 383 6.65 47.19 3.44
C PRO A 383 5.26 46.53 3.55
N THR A 384 4.51 46.45 2.44
CA THR A 384 3.20 45.80 2.38
C THR A 384 3.27 44.34 1.98
N ILE A 385 4.42 43.87 1.49
CA ILE A 385 4.61 42.46 1.12
C ILE A 385 4.69 41.62 2.39
N SER A 386 3.99 40.48 2.39
CA SER A 386 3.85 39.56 3.53
C SER A 386 3.75 38.12 3.06
N GLY A 387 3.97 37.16 3.97
CA GLY A 387 3.78 35.73 3.73
C GLY A 387 5.03 34.87 3.90
N THR A 388 4.83 33.56 3.78
CA THR A 388 5.84 32.52 3.98
C THR A 388 6.30 31.93 2.65
N GLU A 389 7.61 31.77 2.48
CA GLU A 389 8.23 31.19 1.28
C GLU A 389 9.22 30.09 1.67
N ILE A 390 9.31 29.03 0.86
CA ILE A 390 10.32 27.99 1.06
C ILE A 390 11.06 27.78 -0.26
N TYR A 391 12.39 27.70 -0.18
CA TYR A 391 13.26 27.47 -1.32
C TYR A 391 14.05 26.17 -1.18
N TYR A 392 14.28 25.50 -2.31
CA TYR A 392 15.09 24.29 -2.42
C TYR A 392 15.90 24.31 -3.74
N TYR A 393 16.90 23.43 -3.86
CA TYR A 393 17.69 23.34 -5.09
C TYR A 393 16.95 22.59 -6.21
N ARG A 394 17.09 23.05 -7.45
CA ARG A 394 16.46 22.38 -8.60
C ARG A 394 16.88 20.90 -8.69
N GLY A 395 15.90 20.02 -8.88
CA GLY A 395 16.13 18.57 -8.96
C GLY A 395 16.13 17.83 -7.62
N ASP A 396 16.17 18.53 -6.48
CA ASP A 396 16.05 17.92 -5.15
C ASP A 396 14.58 17.60 -4.83
N LYS A 397 14.18 16.37 -5.16
CA LYS A 397 12.79 15.90 -5.01
C LYS A 397 12.37 15.75 -3.54
N GLU A 398 13.30 15.36 -2.66
CA GLU A 398 12.99 15.15 -1.25
C GLU A 398 12.81 16.48 -0.52
N ALA A 399 13.68 17.47 -0.78
CA ALA A 399 13.47 18.82 -0.27
C ALA A 399 12.16 19.43 -0.81
N ASN A 400 11.83 19.23 -2.09
CA ASN A 400 10.55 19.72 -2.61
C ASN A 400 9.34 19.13 -1.87
N LYS A 401 9.34 17.82 -1.62
CA LYS A 401 8.27 17.14 -0.91
C LYS A 401 8.19 17.61 0.54
N LEU A 402 9.32 17.66 1.26
CA LEU A 402 9.37 18.15 2.63
C LEU A 402 8.90 19.61 2.74
N GLY A 403 9.34 20.48 1.83
CA GLY A 403 8.95 21.88 1.79
C GLY A 403 7.44 22.06 1.62
N ARG A 404 6.76 21.18 0.86
CA ARG A 404 5.29 21.23 0.71
C ARG A 404 4.57 20.91 2.01
N GLU A 405 5.02 19.87 2.72
CA GLU A 405 4.43 19.53 4.03
C GLU A 405 4.65 20.65 5.05
N ILE A 406 5.85 21.24 5.07
CA ILE A 406 6.18 22.33 6.00
C ILE A 406 5.39 23.60 5.70
N ILE A 407 5.30 24.03 4.44
CA ILE A 407 4.62 25.31 4.13
C ILE A 407 3.12 25.25 4.43
N GLU A 408 2.48 24.09 4.25
CA GLU A 408 1.09 23.87 4.62
C GLU A 408 0.87 24.07 6.13
N GLU A 409 1.71 23.44 6.96
CA GLU A 409 1.61 23.55 8.41
C GLU A 409 1.92 24.97 8.92
N ILE A 410 2.99 25.60 8.41
CA ILE A 410 3.36 26.97 8.82
C ILE A 410 2.24 27.96 8.48
N THR A 411 1.75 27.94 7.25
CA THR A 411 0.77 28.94 6.79
C THR A 411 -0.59 28.76 7.47
N LYS A 412 -0.96 27.51 7.79
CA LYS A 412 -2.15 27.20 8.59
C LYS A 412 -2.02 27.70 10.04
N GLU A 413 -0.90 27.40 10.71
CA GLU A 413 -0.69 27.74 12.13
C GLU A 413 -0.51 29.25 12.33
N LEU A 414 0.27 29.90 11.46
CA LEU A 414 0.59 31.33 11.59
C LEU A 414 -0.42 32.25 10.89
N GLN A 415 -1.35 31.70 10.11
CA GLN A 415 -2.31 32.44 9.29
C GLN A 415 -1.63 33.43 8.32
N THR A 416 -0.48 33.03 7.78
CA THR A 416 0.30 33.83 6.82
C THR A 416 -0.10 33.52 5.38
N VAL A 417 0.21 34.44 4.46
CA VAL A 417 0.00 34.21 3.02
C VAL A 417 0.96 33.11 2.55
N ASN A 418 0.42 32.02 2.01
CA ASN A 418 1.22 30.97 1.38
C ASN A 418 1.74 31.45 0.02
N ARG A 419 3.06 31.67 -0.10
CA ARG A 419 3.72 32.08 -1.35
C ARG A 419 4.39 30.92 -2.09
N GLY A 420 4.26 29.70 -1.57
CA GLY A 420 4.66 28.47 -2.23
C GLY A 420 6.11 28.03 -2.00
N VAL A 421 6.39 26.82 -2.49
CA VAL A 421 7.72 26.19 -2.48
C VAL A 421 8.37 26.40 -3.85
N LYS A 422 9.54 27.04 -3.89
CA LYS A 422 10.20 27.52 -5.11
C LYS A 422 11.61 26.98 -5.23
N THR A 423 12.19 27.06 -6.42
CA THR A 423 13.61 26.77 -6.60
C THR A 423 14.45 28.03 -6.46
N ALA A 424 15.65 27.90 -5.89
CA ALA A 424 16.65 28.96 -5.84
C ALA A 424 18.08 28.39 -5.94
N GLU A 425 19.01 29.23 -6.39
CA GLU A 425 20.44 28.89 -6.54
C GLU A 425 21.26 29.44 -5.34
N PHE A 426 20.66 29.53 -4.15
CA PHE A 426 21.36 29.98 -2.94
C PHE A 426 22.57 29.10 -2.63
N PHE A 427 23.63 29.68 -2.07
CA PHE A 427 24.90 28.96 -1.86
C PHE A 427 24.72 27.67 -1.04
N LEU A 428 24.02 27.73 0.10
CA LEU A 428 23.82 26.55 0.95
C LEU A 428 23.00 25.45 0.24
N LEU A 429 21.98 25.83 -0.53
CA LEU A 429 21.18 24.87 -1.30
C LEU A 429 22.00 24.14 -2.38
N ARG A 430 23.09 24.77 -2.87
CA ARG A 430 23.99 24.19 -3.87
C ARG A 430 25.13 23.38 -3.28
N ASP A 431 25.70 23.85 -2.17
CA ASP A 431 26.95 23.32 -1.64
C ASP A 431 26.75 22.22 -0.59
N VAL A 432 25.60 22.20 0.09
CA VAL A 432 25.22 21.11 0.98
C VAL A 432 24.91 19.85 0.17
N LYS A 433 25.54 18.72 0.52
CA LYS A 433 25.50 17.44 -0.21
C LYS A 433 24.31 16.55 0.14
N VAL A 434 23.39 17.05 0.96
CA VAL A 434 22.16 16.39 1.39
C VAL A 434 20.97 17.30 1.06
N SER A 435 19.75 16.80 1.17
CA SER A 435 18.58 17.60 0.85
C SER A 435 18.44 18.81 1.79
N ALA A 436 18.24 19.98 1.20
CA ALA A 436 18.32 21.25 1.91
C ALA A 436 17.11 22.16 1.65
N LEU A 437 16.65 22.83 2.71
CA LEU A 437 15.56 23.80 2.68
C LEU A 437 16.01 25.14 3.23
N HIS A 438 15.59 26.20 2.54
CA HIS A 438 15.68 27.58 3.01
C HIS A 438 14.27 28.09 3.27
N ILE A 439 13.96 28.37 4.53
CA ILE A 439 12.61 28.72 4.97
C ILE A 439 12.58 30.19 5.36
N GLU A 440 11.82 30.98 4.61
CA GLU A 440 11.49 32.36 4.92
C GLU A 440 10.15 32.40 5.66
N ILE A 441 10.18 32.65 6.98
CA ILE A 441 8.98 32.52 7.82
C ILE A 441 7.95 33.61 7.48
N VAL A 442 8.37 34.87 7.54
CA VAL A 442 7.58 36.07 7.20
C VAL A 442 8.51 37.20 6.75
N TYR A 443 7.99 38.37 6.38
CA TYR A 443 8.76 39.53 5.96
C TYR A 443 9.06 40.46 7.15
N ILE A 444 10.31 40.53 7.60
CA ILE A 444 10.74 41.45 8.68
C ILE A 444 10.59 42.93 8.28
N SER A 445 10.58 43.22 6.98
CA SER A 445 10.31 44.55 6.43
C SER A 445 8.84 44.99 6.56
N ASN A 446 7.92 44.06 6.85
CA ASN A 446 6.50 44.36 7.02
C ASN A 446 6.20 44.69 8.49
N PRO A 447 5.76 45.92 8.83
CA PRO A 447 5.52 46.30 10.23
C PRO A 447 4.53 45.41 10.97
N LYS A 448 3.56 44.79 10.28
CA LYS A 448 2.58 43.89 10.91
C LYS A 448 3.21 42.54 11.25
N GLU A 449 4.03 42.00 10.35
CA GLU A 449 4.73 40.73 10.59
C GLU A 449 5.91 40.91 11.56
N GLU A 450 6.62 42.03 11.50
CA GLU A 450 7.65 42.38 12.51
C GLU A 450 7.06 42.42 13.93
N ALA A 451 5.85 42.99 14.09
CA ALA A 451 5.15 42.99 15.36
C ALA A 451 4.75 41.57 15.84
N LEU A 452 4.55 40.62 14.92
CA LEU A 452 4.35 39.21 15.25
C LEU A 452 5.65 38.53 15.67
N LEU A 453 6.77 38.79 14.96
CA LEU A 453 8.09 38.23 15.28
C LEU A 453 8.58 38.60 16.69
N ARG A 454 8.13 39.73 17.24
CA ARG A 454 8.42 40.12 18.63
C ARG A 454 7.73 39.25 19.68
N LYS A 455 6.70 38.48 19.32
CA LYS A 455 5.95 37.64 20.24
C LYS A 455 6.60 36.26 20.34
N GLU A 456 6.97 35.85 21.54
CA GLU A 456 7.54 34.50 21.78
C GLU A 456 6.62 33.38 21.27
N ASP A 457 5.31 33.47 21.55
CA ASP A 457 4.31 32.50 21.07
C ASP A 457 4.29 32.36 19.54
N PHE A 458 4.54 33.45 18.79
CA PHE A 458 4.60 33.38 17.33
C PHE A 458 5.84 32.60 16.85
N LYS A 459 7.00 32.87 17.45
CA LYS A 459 8.26 32.17 17.14
C LYS A 459 8.16 30.68 17.50
N GLU A 460 7.57 30.34 18.65
CA GLU A 460 7.34 28.96 19.06
C GLU A 460 6.36 28.24 18.12
N LYS A 461 5.24 28.88 17.75
CA LYS A 461 4.29 28.33 16.77
C LYS A 461 4.93 28.05 15.42
N ALA A 462 5.79 28.94 14.92
CA ALA A 462 6.52 28.74 13.68
C ALA A 462 7.40 27.47 13.76
N ALA A 463 8.17 27.32 14.84
CA ALA A 463 8.98 26.14 15.08
C ALA A 463 8.16 24.85 15.21
N VAL A 464 7.04 24.88 15.93
CA VAL A 464 6.14 23.73 16.08
C VAL A 464 5.54 23.32 14.74
N ALA A 465 5.12 24.28 13.91
CA ALA A 465 4.58 24.02 12.59
C ALA A 465 5.62 23.40 11.63
N ILE A 466 6.86 23.89 11.65
CA ILE A 466 7.97 23.25 10.90
C ILE A 466 8.15 21.79 11.34
N ALA A 467 8.18 21.54 12.66
CA ALA A 467 8.33 20.19 13.18
C ALA A 467 7.16 19.27 12.78
N LYS A 468 5.91 19.76 12.77
CA LYS A 468 4.73 19.02 12.28
C LYS A 468 4.91 18.63 10.81
N GLY A 469 5.36 19.56 9.96
CA GLY A 469 5.62 19.28 8.54
C GLY A 469 6.69 18.20 8.33
N ILE A 470 7.76 18.22 9.13
CA ILE A 470 8.80 17.17 9.10
C ILE A 470 8.24 15.80 9.49
N VAL A 471 7.40 15.74 10.53
CA VAL A 471 6.74 14.50 10.97
C VAL A 471 5.80 13.95 9.89
N LYS A 472 5.00 14.83 9.27
CA LYS A 472 4.07 14.47 8.19
C LYS A 472 4.81 13.94 6.96
N TYR A 473 5.94 14.55 6.57
CA TYR A 473 6.80 14.06 5.50
C TYR A 473 7.27 12.60 5.71
N HIS A 474 7.53 12.22 6.95
CA HIS A 474 7.95 10.85 7.32
C HIS A 474 6.78 9.85 7.50
N GLY A 475 5.54 10.24 7.17
CA GLY A 475 4.38 9.34 7.21
C GLY A 475 3.86 9.02 8.61
N CYS A 476 4.20 9.84 9.61
CA CYS A 476 3.61 9.74 10.94
C CYS A 476 2.41 10.69 11.01
N ALA A 477 1.19 10.16 11.10
CA ALA A 477 0.00 10.99 11.28
C ALA A 477 0.11 11.79 12.59
N THR A 478 0.01 13.11 12.51
CA THR A 478 -0.14 13.97 13.68
C THR A 478 -1.58 13.91 14.14
N GLY A 479 -1.89 13.05 15.11
CA GLY A 479 -3.10 13.26 15.92
C GLY A 479 -2.97 14.60 16.66
N ASP A 480 -4.07 15.35 16.75
CA ASP A 480 -4.10 16.59 17.53
C ASP A 480 -3.73 16.27 19.00
N TYR A 481 -2.51 16.62 19.37
CA TYR A 481 -2.05 16.51 20.75
C TYR A 481 -2.61 17.69 21.53
N HIS A 482 -3.64 17.44 22.35
CA HIS A 482 -4.02 18.36 23.41
C HIS A 482 -2.91 18.38 24.47
N TYR A 483 -2.25 19.52 24.63
CA TYR A 483 -1.27 19.75 25.69
C TYR A 483 -2.02 20.06 27.00
N LEU A 484 -1.61 19.40 28.10
CA LEU A 484 -1.96 19.80 29.46
C LEU A 484 -1.16 21.03 29.88
#